data_AF-A0A9E2NWV5-F1
#
_entry.id   AF-A0A9E2NWV5-F1
#
_cell.length_a   1.000
_cell.length_b   1.000
_cell.length_c   1.000
_cell.angle_alpha   90.00
_cell.angle_beta   90.00
_cell.angle_gamma   90.00
#
_symmetry.space_group_name_H-M   'P 1'
#
loop_
_entity.id
_entity.type
_entity.pdbx_description
1 polymer ?
#
loop_
_entity_poly.entity_id
_entity_poly.type
_entity_poly.pdbx_seq_one_letter_code
_entity_poly.pdbx_strand_id
1 'polypeptide(L)'
;MVAGVISIVYYIYINRFRIYKIYKGIIVALLSFIILLKSINKKIYNWAFELFIKRGETDSTNVLKNMWNIIPEDIKTWIIGDGKWMEGKKYYMNTDVGYLRLVWYVGIIGLFIYFYYLFFIYKNLVKDSSKEIKTLIGFIFIFLLVVNIKGYAEPFYLLFCLYILKMRLKLNESKLKNMQK
;
A
#
# COMPACT_ATOMS: atom_id res chain seq x y z
N MET A 1 9.66 0.90 -1.70
CA MET A 1 10.77 -0.05 -1.57
C MET A 1 11.67 -0.05 -2.81
N VAL A 2 11.14 -0.27 -4.03
CA VAL A 2 11.92 -0.36 -5.29
C VAL A 2 12.64 0.94 -5.67
N ALA A 3 12.00 2.11 -5.54
CA ALA A 3 12.63 3.41 -5.79
C ALA A 3 13.78 3.72 -4.82
N GLY A 4 13.76 3.13 -3.62
CA GLY A 4 14.85 3.22 -2.64
C GLY A 4 16.06 2.39 -3.06
N VAL A 5 15.83 1.20 -3.62
CA VAL A 5 16.93 0.32 -4.08
C VAL A 5 17.64 0.92 -5.29
N ILE A 6 16.89 1.48 -6.24
CA ILE A 6 17.47 2.09 -7.46
C ILE A 6 18.27 3.36 -7.12
N SER A 7 17.78 4.19 -6.19
CA SER A 7 18.49 5.39 -5.75
C SER A 7 19.76 5.07 -4.94
N ILE A 8 19.75 3.98 -4.15
CA ILE A 8 20.94 3.47 -3.45
C ILE A 8 21.99 2.96 -4.45
N VAL A 9 21.59 2.16 -5.45
CA VAL A 9 22.52 1.62 -6.47
C VAL A 9 23.14 2.75 -7.31
N TYR A 10 22.32 3.73 -7.73
CA TYR A 10 22.79 4.91 -8.48
C TYR A 10 23.75 5.78 -7.65
N TYR A 11 23.45 5.97 -6.37
CA TYR A 11 24.31 6.71 -5.44
C TYR A 11 25.67 6.02 -5.19
N ILE A 12 25.67 4.68 -5.12
CA ILE A 12 26.90 3.86 -4.98
C ILE A 12 27.75 3.93 -6.25
N TYR A 13 27.13 3.90 -7.44
CA TYR A 13 27.83 4.00 -8.73
C TYR A 13 28.57 5.34 -8.90
N ILE A 14 27.93 6.46 -8.54
CA ILE A 14 28.51 7.80 -8.64
C ILE A 14 29.67 8.01 -7.64
N ASN A 15 29.56 7.44 -6.43
CA ASN A 15 30.48 7.73 -5.33
C ASN A 15 31.53 6.63 -5.08
N ARG A 16 32.05 6.00 -6.15
CA ARG A 16 33.01 4.86 -6.07
C ARG A 16 34.21 5.05 -5.13
N PHE A 17 34.65 6.29 -4.87
CA PHE A 17 35.74 6.63 -3.95
C PHE A 17 35.33 6.88 -2.48
N ARG A 18 34.02 6.91 -2.17
CA ARG A 18 33.46 6.99 -0.80
C ARG A 18 32.84 5.67 -0.33
N ILE A 19 32.90 4.62 -1.16
CA ILE A 19 32.45 3.26 -0.82
C ILE A 19 33.06 2.77 0.50
N TYR A 20 34.29 3.22 0.82
CA TYR A 20 34.93 2.82 2.06
C TYR A 20 34.28 3.41 3.32
N LYS A 21 33.72 4.62 3.21
CA LYS A 21 32.95 5.25 4.30
C LYS A 21 31.56 4.62 4.42
N ILE A 22 30.97 4.21 3.30
CA ILE A 22 29.69 3.50 3.26
C ILE A 22 29.83 2.12 3.92
N TYR A 23 30.87 1.32 3.62
CA TYR A 23 31.04 0.03 4.30
C TYR A 23 31.26 0.21 5.80
N LYS A 24 32.04 1.22 6.24
CA LYS A 24 32.22 1.49 7.68
C LYS A 24 30.89 1.85 8.34
N GLY A 25 30.08 2.68 7.68
CA GLY A 25 28.74 3.03 8.15
C GLY A 25 27.81 1.81 8.24
N ILE A 26 27.84 0.93 7.23
CA ILE A 26 27.05 -0.32 7.22
C ILE A 26 27.52 -1.25 8.35
N ILE A 27 28.83 -1.42 8.57
CA ILE A 27 29.36 -2.25 9.64
C ILE A 27 28.94 -1.70 11.02
N VAL A 28 29.04 -0.38 11.23
CA VAL A 28 28.60 0.25 12.48
C VAL A 28 27.09 0.10 12.68
N ALA A 29 26.29 0.24 11.61
CA ALA A 29 24.85 0.02 11.66
C ALA A 29 24.47 -1.44 11.94
N LEU A 30 25.21 -2.41 11.38
CA LEU A 30 25.01 -3.83 11.65
C LEU A 30 25.40 -4.17 13.09
N LEU A 31 26.52 -3.63 13.60
CA LEU A 31 26.94 -3.82 14.98
C LEU A 31 25.94 -3.21 15.97
N SER A 32 25.46 -1.98 15.72
CA SER A 32 24.44 -1.34 16.54
C SER A 32 23.12 -2.11 16.49
N PHE A 33 22.74 -2.62 15.32
CA PHE A 33 21.57 -3.49 15.16
C PHE A 33 21.71 -4.80 15.95
N ILE A 34 22.87 -5.46 15.93
CA ILE A 34 23.12 -6.69 16.71
C ILE A 34 23.04 -6.42 18.22
N ILE A 35 23.58 -5.29 18.70
CA ILE A 35 23.49 -4.88 20.10
C ILE A 35 22.02 -4.64 20.49
N LEU A 36 21.26 -3.94 19.63
CA LEU A 36 19.82 -3.72 19.83
C LEU A 36 19.05 -5.04 19.85
N LEU A 37 19.35 -5.98 18.94
CA LEU A 37 18.70 -7.30 18.91
C LEU A 37 18.88 -8.07 20.23
N LYS A 38 20.05 -7.98 20.87
CA LYS A 38 20.30 -8.60 22.18
C LYS A 38 19.48 -7.96 23.31
N SER A 39 19.13 -6.68 23.18
CA SER A 39 18.32 -5.95 24.15
C SER A 39 16.80 -6.14 23.93
N ILE A 40 16.39 -6.74 22.82
CA ILE A 40 14.98 -6.95 22.50
C ILE A 40 14.46 -8.18 23.25
N ASN A 41 13.28 -8.04 23.83
CA ASN A 41 12.58 -9.14 24.48
C ASN A 41 12.39 -10.32 23.51
N LYS A 42 12.68 -11.55 23.98
CA LYS A 42 12.55 -12.80 23.22
C LYS A 42 11.19 -12.94 22.50
N LYS A 43 10.10 -12.41 23.08
CA LYS A 43 8.77 -12.40 22.44
C LYS A 43 8.72 -11.52 21.19
N ILE A 44 9.26 -10.32 21.25
CA ILE A 44 9.33 -9.39 20.10
C ILE A 44 10.30 -9.93 19.06
N TYR A 45 11.42 -10.48 19.48
CA TYR A 45 12.39 -11.14 18.59
C TYR A 45 11.74 -12.28 17.80
N ASN A 46 11.06 -13.21 18.50
CA ASN A 46 10.40 -14.35 17.87
C ASN A 46 9.28 -13.91 16.91
N TRP A 47 8.54 -12.85 17.25
CA TRP A 47 7.51 -12.30 16.37
C TRP A 47 8.12 -11.60 15.14
N ALA A 48 9.13 -10.75 15.32
CA ALA A 48 9.75 -9.99 14.21
C ALA A 48 10.48 -10.89 13.21
N PHE A 49 11.10 -11.98 13.69
CA PHE A 49 11.82 -12.95 12.86
C PHE A 49 11.01 -14.22 12.58
N GLU A 50 9.72 -14.24 12.90
CA GLU A 50 8.87 -15.42 12.78
C GLU A 50 8.97 -16.05 11.38
N LEU A 51 8.93 -15.22 10.34
CA LEU A 51 9.03 -15.65 8.94
C LEU A 51 10.32 -16.43 8.66
N PHE A 52 11.44 -16.03 9.27
CA PHE A 52 12.74 -16.67 9.09
C PHE A 52 12.87 -17.91 9.98
N ILE A 53 12.38 -17.84 11.22
CA ILE A 53 12.43 -18.93 12.19
C ILE A 53 11.56 -20.12 11.73
N LYS A 54 10.37 -19.84 11.19
CA LYS A 54 9.38 -20.83 10.74
C LYS A 54 9.43 -21.09 9.22
N ARG A 55 10.52 -20.71 8.53
CA ARG A 55 10.77 -21.02 7.10
C ARG A 55 9.61 -20.65 6.15
N GLY A 56 9.07 -19.45 6.31
CA GLY A 56 8.03 -18.90 5.43
C GLY A 56 6.61 -18.98 5.98
N GLU A 57 6.35 -19.75 7.03
CA GLU A 57 5.06 -19.74 7.74
C GLU A 57 5.07 -18.71 8.86
N THR A 58 4.00 -17.91 8.96
CA THR A 58 3.82 -16.96 10.06
C THR A 58 2.40 -17.12 10.61
N ASP A 59 2.26 -17.12 11.93
CA ASP A 59 0.96 -17.21 12.60
C ASP A 59 0.05 -16.07 12.14
N SER A 60 0.62 -14.88 11.89
CA SER A 60 -0.11 -13.73 11.34
C SER A 60 -0.69 -13.96 9.94
N THR A 61 -0.01 -14.70 9.05
CA THR A 61 -0.55 -15.00 7.71
C THR A 61 -1.65 -16.06 7.78
N ASN A 62 -1.53 -17.05 8.67
CA ASN A 62 -2.57 -18.05 8.88
C ASN A 62 -3.82 -17.46 9.53
N VAL A 63 -3.67 -16.55 10.49
CA VAL A 63 -4.78 -15.77 11.07
C VAL A 63 -5.47 -14.94 9.98
N LEU A 64 -4.73 -14.27 9.11
CA LEU A 64 -5.31 -13.49 8.01
C LEU A 64 -6.08 -14.37 7.01
N LYS A 65 -5.59 -15.58 6.70
CA LYS A 65 -6.33 -16.54 5.87
C LYS A 65 -7.64 -16.94 6.53
N ASN A 66 -7.62 -17.22 7.83
CA ASN A 66 -8.80 -17.61 8.58
C ASN A 66 -9.86 -16.49 8.66
N MET A 67 -9.48 -15.22 8.55
CA MET A 67 -10.43 -14.10 8.50
C MET A 67 -11.34 -14.14 7.27
N TRP A 68 -10.92 -14.76 6.15
CA TRP A 68 -11.78 -14.96 4.99
C TRP A 68 -12.92 -15.95 5.22
N ASN A 69 -12.85 -16.75 6.29
CA ASN A 69 -13.92 -17.67 6.68
C ASN A 69 -14.97 -16.99 7.56
N ILE A 70 -14.81 -15.70 7.91
CA ILE A 70 -15.80 -14.93 8.66
C ILE A 70 -16.92 -14.54 7.69
N ILE A 71 -18.08 -15.17 7.83
CA ILE A 71 -19.25 -15.00 6.96
C ILE A 71 -20.40 -14.46 7.82
N PRO A 72 -20.93 -13.25 7.56
CA PRO A 72 -22.15 -12.77 8.18
C PRO A 72 -23.32 -13.70 7.85
N GLU A 73 -24.14 -13.97 8.86
CA GLU A 73 -25.39 -14.74 8.70
C GLU A 73 -26.48 -13.92 7.99
N ASP A 74 -26.46 -12.60 8.14
CA ASP A 74 -27.44 -11.71 7.50
C ASP A 74 -27.01 -11.33 6.08
N ILE A 75 -27.89 -11.63 5.12
CA ILE A 75 -27.70 -11.27 3.71
C ILE A 75 -27.69 -9.75 3.50
N LYS A 76 -28.34 -8.97 4.39
CA LYS A 76 -28.32 -7.51 4.34
C LYS A 76 -26.90 -6.97 4.49
N THR A 77 -26.11 -7.52 5.41
CA THR A 77 -24.71 -7.15 5.61
C THR A 77 -23.90 -7.36 4.35
N TRP A 78 -24.17 -8.42 3.59
CA TRP A 78 -23.50 -8.66 2.30
C TRP A 78 -23.89 -7.65 1.24
N ILE A 79 -25.15 -7.24 1.15
CA ILE A 79 -25.64 -6.38 0.07
C ILE A 79 -25.23 -4.92 0.29
N ILE A 80 -25.54 -4.36 1.46
CA ILE A 80 -25.36 -2.93 1.77
C ILE A 80 -24.41 -2.63 2.93
N GLY A 81 -23.96 -3.66 3.66
CA GLY A 81 -23.12 -3.50 4.85
C GLY A 81 -23.90 -2.99 6.06
N ASP A 82 -23.21 -2.93 7.18
CA ASP A 82 -23.76 -2.53 8.48
C ASP A 82 -23.34 -1.11 8.89
N GLY A 83 -22.52 -0.44 8.07
CA GLY A 83 -22.00 0.90 8.37
C GLY A 83 -21.07 0.94 9.59
N LYS A 84 -20.53 -0.20 10.03
CA LYS A 84 -19.64 -0.33 11.19
C LYS A 84 -18.21 -0.60 10.76
N TRP A 85 -17.31 0.30 11.14
CA TRP A 85 -15.87 0.15 10.87
C TRP A 85 -15.11 -0.48 12.06
N MET A 86 -15.56 -0.16 13.27
CA MET A 86 -14.97 -0.57 14.55
C MET A 86 -16.05 -1.18 15.45
N GLU A 87 -15.63 -2.11 16.30
CA GLU A 87 -16.41 -2.66 17.39
C GLU A 87 -15.58 -2.60 18.68
N GLY A 88 -15.83 -1.55 19.47
CA GLY A 88 -15.01 -1.20 20.61
C GLY A 88 -13.56 -0.90 20.19
N LYS A 89 -12.60 -1.72 20.64
CA LYS A 89 -11.16 -1.54 20.37
C LYS A 89 -10.65 -2.30 19.13
N LYS A 90 -11.50 -3.07 18.46
CA LYS A 90 -11.12 -3.91 17.31
C LYS A 90 -11.90 -3.51 16.06
N TYR A 91 -11.44 -3.92 14.90
CA TYR A 91 -12.21 -3.77 13.67
C TYR A 91 -13.51 -4.58 13.75
N TYR A 92 -14.54 -4.07 13.10
CA TYR A 92 -15.81 -4.76 13.03
C TYR A 92 -15.63 -6.16 12.44
N MET A 93 -16.28 -7.16 13.05
CA MET A 93 -16.09 -8.59 12.75
C MET A 93 -14.65 -9.11 12.93
N ASN A 94 -13.82 -8.42 13.70
CA ASN A 94 -12.43 -8.81 14.01
C ASN A 94 -11.59 -9.15 12.77
N THR A 95 -11.84 -8.51 11.64
CA THR A 95 -11.08 -8.72 10.40
C THR A 95 -10.13 -7.57 10.11
N ASP A 96 -8.87 -7.91 9.83
CA ASP A 96 -7.89 -6.95 9.36
C ASP A 96 -7.90 -6.80 7.83
N VAL A 97 -8.55 -7.73 7.10
CA VAL A 97 -8.61 -7.75 5.64
C VAL A 97 -9.37 -6.53 5.10
N GLY A 98 -8.72 -5.73 4.25
CA GLY A 98 -9.30 -4.48 3.74
C GLY A 98 -10.59 -4.67 2.95
N TYR A 99 -10.64 -5.68 2.08
CA TYR A 99 -11.87 -5.97 1.32
C TYR A 99 -13.03 -6.42 2.19
N LEU A 100 -12.79 -7.28 3.18
CA LEU A 100 -13.85 -7.70 4.10
C LEU A 100 -14.37 -6.52 4.90
N ARG A 101 -13.49 -5.63 5.38
CA ARG A 101 -13.90 -4.39 6.05
C ARG A 101 -14.78 -3.51 5.17
N LEU A 102 -14.44 -3.37 3.89
CA LEU A 102 -15.29 -2.65 2.94
C LEU A 102 -16.65 -3.32 2.76
N VAL A 103 -16.70 -4.64 2.60
CA VAL A 103 -17.97 -5.37 2.48
C VAL A 103 -18.80 -5.24 3.75
N TRP A 104 -18.24 -5.41 4.93
CA TRP A 104 -19.01 -5.27 6.19
C TRP A 104 -19.46 -3.82 6.43
N TYR A 105 -18.76 -2.85 5.87
CA TYR A 105 -19.11 -1.44 6.01
C TYR A 105 -20.18 -0.97 5.01
N VAL A 106 -19.98 -1.22 3.71
CA VAL A 106 -20.80 -0.69 2.59
C VAL A 106 -21.38 -1.78 1.67
N GLY A 107 -21.18 -3.05 2.01
CA GLY A 107 -21.66 -4.18 1.22
C GLY A 107 -20.90 -4.39 -0.08
N ILE A 108 -21.29 -5.44 -0.79
CA ILE A 108 -20.80 -5.78 -2.12
C ILE A 108 -21.16 -4.68 -3.13
N ILE A 109 -22.34 -4.04 -2.99
CA ILE A 109 -22.73 -2.92 -3.86
C ILE A 109 -21.74 -1.76 -3.69
N GLY A 110 -21.43 -1.37 -2.46
CA GLY A 110 -20.45 -0.34 -2.18
C GLY A 110 -19.05 -0.72 -2.67
N LEU A 111 -18.68 -2.00 -2.55
CA LEU A 111 -17.42 -2.51 -3.08
C LEU A 111 -17.32 -2.39 -4.62
N PHE A 112 -18.41 -2.68 -5.35
CA PHE A 112 -18.44 -2.48 -6.81
C PHE A 112 -18.34 -1.01 -7.19
N ILE A 113 -19.06 -0.12 -6.49
CA ILE A 113 -18.96 1.33 -6.70
C ILE A 113 -17.53 1.81 -6.44
N TYR A 114 -16.89 1.31 -5.39
CA TYR A 114 -15.50 1.59 -5.07
C TYR A 114 -14.54 1.15 -6.19
N PHE A 115 -14.66 -0.08 -6.71
CA PHE A 115 -13.83 -0.54 -7.82
C PHE A 115 -14.08 0.25 -9.10
N TYR A 116 -15.34 0.56 -9.40
CA TYR A 116 -15.72 1.39 -10.54
C TYR A 116 -15.05 2.77 -10.45
N TYR A 117 -15.11 3.41 -9.29
CA TYR A 117 -14.49 4.71 -9.06
C TYR A 117 -12.96 4.66 -9.18
N LEU A 118 -12.31 3.66 -8.59
CA LEU A 118 -10.86 3.46 -8.73
C LEU A 118 -10.44 3.28 -10.20
N PHE A 119 -11.18 2.46 -10.94
CA PHE A 119 -10.94 2.23 -12.36
C PHE A 119 -11.17 3.50 -13.19
N PHE A 120 -12.20 4.29 -12.87
CA PHE A 120 -12.48 5.57 -13.51
C PHE A 120 -11.31 6.56 -13.33
N ILE A 121 -10.77 6.70 -12.12
CA ILE A 121 -9.60 7.56 -11.88
C ILE A 121 -8.40 7.03 -12.66
N TYR A 122 -8.12 5.73 -12.57
CA TYR A 122 -7.02 5.09 -13.30
C TYR A 122 -7.08 5.39 -14.80
N LYS A 123 -8.23 5.18 -15.44
CA LYS A 123 -8.42 5.42 -16.88
C LYS A 123 -8.15 6.88 -17.24
N ASN A 124 -8.65 7.82 -16.43
CA ASN A 124 -8.43 9.25 -16.64
C ASN A 124 -6.96 9.65 -16.43
N LEU A 125 -6.27 9.05 -15.47
CA LEU A 125 -4.86 9.30 -15.21
C LEU A 125 -3.96 8.74 -16.31
N VAL A 126 -4.30 7.61 -16.92
CA VAL A 126 -3.52 7.01 -18.02
C VAL A 126 -3.77 7.71 -19.36
N LYS A 127 -4.96 8.26 -19.59
CA LYS A 127 -5.34 8.95 -20.83
C LYS A 127 -4.39 10.13 -21.13
N ASP A 128 -3.81 10.23 -22.32
CA ASP A 128 -2.91 11.34 -22.71
C ASP A 128 -1.60 11.44 -21.90
N SER A 129 -1.24 10.41 -21.10
CA SER A 129 0.03 10.37 -20.37
C SER A 129 1.14 9.64 -21.15
N SER A 130 2.40 9.97 -20.86
CA SER A 130 3.56 9.27 -21.45
C SER A 130 3.61 7.80 -21.03
N LYS A 131 4.32 6.96 -21.78
CA LYS A 131 4.42 5.51 -21.51
C LYS A 131 4.95 5.22 -20.11
N GLU A 132 5.94 5.97 -19.65
CA GLU A 132 6.58 5.83 -18.33
C GLU A 132 5.57 6.14 -17.22
N ILE A 133 4.81 7.22 -17.38
CA ILE A 133 3.77 7.63 -16.42
C ILE A 133 2.64 6.58 -16.37
N LYS A 134 2.21 6.05 -17.52
CA LYS A 134 1.20 4.98 -17.58
C LYS A 134 1.67 3.74 -16.81
N THR A 135 2.92 3.32 -17.01
CA THR A 135 3.52 2.20 -16.29
C THR A 135 3.51 2.44 -14.78
N LEU A 136 3.94 3.62 -14.33
CA LEU A 136 3.92 3.99 -12.91
C LEU A 136 2.50 3.98 -12.33
N ILE A 137 1.53 4.59 -13.01
CA ILE A 137 0.12 4.60 -12.58
C ILE A 137 -0.43 3.16 -12.51
N GLY A 138 -0.10 2.31 -13.48
CA GLY A 138 -0.46 0.89 -13.48
C GLY A 138 0.10 0.15 -12.27
N PHE A 139 1.38 0.35 -11.94
CA PHE A 139 1.98 -0.23 -10.74
C PHE A 139 1.29 0.24 -9.47
N ILE A 140 1.02 1.55 -9.35
CA ILE A 140 0.30 2.11 -8.18
C ILE A 140 -1.09 1.48 -8.09
N PHE A 141 -1.83 1.39 -9.18
CA PHE A 141 -3.16 0.79 -9.21
C PHE A 141 -3.16 -0.67 -8.75
N ILE A 142 -2.27 -1.50 -9.31
CA ILE A 142 -2.13 -2.91 -8.91
C ILE A 142 -1.71 -3.02 -7.44
N PHE A 143 -0.75 -2.21 -7.02
CA PHE A 143 -0.30 -2.18 -5.63
C PHE A 143 -1.46 -1.89 -4.67
N LEU A 144 -2.31 -0.91 -4.99
CA LEU A 144 -3.48 -0.57 -4.17
C LEU A 144 -4.49 -1.73 -4.08
N LEU A 145 -4.71 -2.47 -5.17
CA LEU A 145 -5.56 -3.66 -5.15
C LEU A 145 -4.99 -4.76 -4.25
N VAL A 146 -3.67 -4.96 -4.29
CA VAL A 146 -2.98 -6.00 -3.50
C VAL A 146 -2.95 -5.65 -2.01
N VAL A 147 -2.69 -4.38 -1.66
CA VAL A 147 -2.62 -4.00 -0.23
C VAL A 147 -3.94 -4.25 0.49
N ASN A 148 -5.09 -4.02 -0.18
CA ASN A 148 -6.42 -4.27 0.37
C ASN A 148 -6.72 -5.75 0.71
N ILE A 149 -5.93 -6.70 0.19
CA ILE A 149 -5.99 -8.11 0.61
C ILE A 149 -5.49 -8.27 2.06
N LYS A 150 -4.50 -7.46 2.47
CA LYS A 150 -3.89 -7.56 3.80
C LYS A 150 -4.52 -6.61 4.81
N GLY A 151 -4.83 -5.39 4.38
CA GLY A 151 -5.31 -4.33 5.25
C GLY A 151 -5.96 -3.24 4.42
N TYR A 152 -6.96 -2.56 4.97
CA TYR A 152 -7.53 -1.41 4.27
C TYR A 152 -6.44 -0.37 4.04
N ALA A 153 -6.01 -0.25 2.79
CA ALA A 153 -5.29 0.92 2.33
C ALA A 153 -6.34 1.92 1.90
N GLU A 154 -6.09 3.20 2.16
CA GLU A 154 -6.95 4.28 1.74
C GLU A 154 -6.41 4.88 0.43
N PRO A 155 -6.68 4.26 -0.74
CA PRO A 155 -6.13 4.67 -2.04
C PRO A 155 -6.66 6.02 -2.52
N PHE A 156 -7.78 6.45 -1.95
CA PHE A 156 -8.54 7.59 -2.43
C PHE A 156 -7.64 8.82 -2.50
N TYR A 157 -6.91 9.14 -1.43
CA TYR A 157 -6.09 10.35 -1.38
C TYR A 157 -4.97 10.36 -2.42
N LEU A 158 -4.26 9.26 -2.62
CA LEU A 158 -3.13 9.23 -3.55
C LEU A 158 -3.57 9.41 -5.01
N LEU A 159 -4.56 8.63 -5.45
CA LEU A 159 -5.07 8.69 -6.81
C LEU A 159 -5.83 10.01 -7.07
N PHE A 160 -6.56 10.50 -6.08
CA PHE A 160 -7.27 11.78 -6.16
C PHE A 160 -6.29 12.97 -6.26
N CYS A 161 -5.21 12.98 -5.47
CA CYS A 161 -4.15 14.00 -5.58
C CYS A 161 -3.50 14.00 -6.97
N LEU A 162 -3.18 12.83 -7.52
CA LEU A 162 -2.65 12.71 -8.89
C LEU A 162 -3.66 13.22 -9.94
N TYR A 163 -4.94 12.96 -9.73
CA TYR A 163 -6.00 13.39 -10.63
C TYR A 163 -6.16 14.93 -10.64
N ILE A 164 -6.19 15.55 -9.46
CA ILE A 164 -6.23 17.02 -9.33
C ILE A 164 -4.99 17.66 -9.97
N LEU A 165 -3.80 17.12 -9.70
CA LEU A 165 -2.56 17.64 -10.28
C LEU A 165 -2.62 17.62 -11.81
N LYS A 166 -3.09 16.50 -12.38
CA LYS A 166 -3.27 16.36 -13.83
C LYS A 166 -4.26 17.37 -14.41
N MET A 167 -5.40 17.58 -13.74
CA MET A 167 -6.37 18.59 -14.15
C MET A 167 -5.75 19.99 -14.17
N ARG A 168 -4.97 20.33 -13.13
CA ARG A 168 -4.29 21.63 -13.03
C ARG A 168 -3.28 21.83 -14.17
N LEU A 169 -2.52 20.80 -14.54
CA LEU A 169 -1.58 20.87 -15.65
C LEU A 169 -2.30 21.10 -16.99
N LYS A 170 -3.39 20.36 -17.26
CA LYS A 170 -4.19 20.57 -18.48
C LYS A 170 -4.77 21.99 -18.56
N LEU A 171 -5.25 22.54 -17.43
CA LEU A 171 -5.76 23.92 -17.39
C LEU A 171 -4.66 24.93 -17.72
N ASN A 172 -3.45 24.77 -17.17
CA ASN A 172 -2.34 25.66 -17.45
C ASN A 172 -1.88 25.59 -18.93
N GLU A 173 -1.81 24.40 -19.51
CA GLU A 173 -1.51 24.22 -20.94
C GLU A 173 -2.54 24.92 -21.84
N SER A 174 -3.83 24.83 -21.49
CA SER A 174 -4.89 25.50 -22.25
C SER A 174 -4.79 27.03 -22.17
N LYS A 175 -4.45 27.59 -21.01
CA LYS A 175 -4.24 29.04 -20.82
C LYS A 175 -3.04 29.54 -21.62
N LEU A 176 -1.93 28.80 -21.62
CA LEU A 176 -0.72 29.14 -22.39
C LEU A 176 -1.01 29.19 -23.89
N LYS A 177 -1.75 28.21 -24.43
CA LYS A 177 -2.16 28.19 -25.84
C LYS A 177 -3.06 29.37 -26.24
N ASN A 178 -3.88 29.86 -25.31
CA ASN A 178 -4.76 31.01 -25.57
C ASN A 178 -4.02 32.36 -25.52
N MET A 179 -2.89 32.47 -24.81
CA MET A 179 -2.07 33.69 -24.79
C MET A 179 -1.14 33.80 -26.00
N GLN A 180 -0.95 32.71 -26.76
CA GLN A 180 -0.10 32.65 -27.95
C GLN A 180 -0.90 32.84 -29.26
N LYS A 181 -2.22 33.04 -29.18
CA LYS A 181 -3.12 33.39 -30.28
C LYS A 181 -3.49 34.85 -30.18
#